data_AF-Q95XC8-F1
#
_entry.id   AF-Q95XC8-F1
#
_cell.length_a   1.000
_cell.length_b   1.000
_cell.length_c   1.000
_cell.angle_alpha   90.00
_cell.angle_beta   90.00
_cell.angle_gamma   90.00
#
_symmetry.space_group_name_H-M   'P 1'
#
loop_
_entity.id
_entity.type
_entity.pdbx_description
1 polymer ?
#
loop_
_entity_poly.entity_id
_entity_poly.type
_entity_poly.pdbx_seq_one_letter_code
_entity_poly.pdbx_strand_id
1 'polypeptide(L)'
;MAPLENNYNESLNKSKDAIDDKTWSKLFPSIVSDPDRSSNFMIRAIYVVFSAVLRQRNILEKEYFSKNYITENLSCMTLSFKNLRAHQIAQLLRAAGDATKDGFLKEISLVVTEHDGDVEAIEVFSMKFIYFENGGVVARLSTDNNDQEDPHFAELAQLRYEGAESVRDQMVTIVRSVQFLCTKVLEPLPAEFTANFRLKYTNDAPSNFRIDGFDDSSTFYTLPDGIQSVTIGHLRPGHHAAHMQCWSKSMSDSYAAELTLKGHLDKVSDMYAFNPVNVLYKSFNSEDTDPGLSQDTTESANDQGGNVTSPVDNITDSLEKTQMSPIKMRPTTRRGADDSKTRSSPYSRSRK
;
A
#
# COMPACT_ATOMS: atom_id res chain seq x y z
N MET A 1 24.82 -5.72 -12.98
CA MET A 1 23.65 -5.66 -13.87
C MET A 1 24.12 -5.91 -15.30
N ALA A 2 23.47 -6.81 -16.05
CA ALA A 2 23.69 -6.91 -17.49
C ALA A 2 23.12 -5.65 -18.18
N PRO A 3 23.67 -5.21 -19.32
CA PRO A 3 23.11 -4.06 -20.05
C PRO A 3 21.71 -4.41 -20.56
N LEU A 4 20.74 -3.49 -20.42
CA LEU A 4 19.46 -3.60 -21.12
C LEU A 4 19.69 -3.55 -22.64
N GLU A 5 18.90 -4.31 -23.41
CA GLU A 5 19.00 -4.33 -24.87
C GLU A 5 18.70 -2.94 -25.46
N ASN A 6 19.52 -2.48 -26.40
CA ASN A 6 19.35 -1.18 -27.04
C ASN A 6 18.40 -1.29 -28.25
N ASN A 7 17.38 -0.42 -28.32
CA ASN A 7 16.46 -0.38 -29.47
C ASN A 7 16.87 0.71 -30.47
N TYR A 8 17.72 0.35 -31.43
CA TYR A 8 18.15 1.26 -32.50
C TYR A 8 17.09 1.51 -33.59
N ASN A 9 15.92 0.85 -33.54
CA ASN A 9 14.83 1.09 -34.49
C ASN A 9 14.06 2.38 -34.19
N GLU A 10 14.04 2.82 -32.93
CA GLU A 10 13.27 4.00 -32.48
C GLU A 10 14.15 5.21 -32.14
N SER A 11 15.42 4.97 -31.78
CA SER A 11 16.34 6.03 -31.37
C SER A 11 17.77 5.76 -31.85
N LEU A 12 18.43 6.83 -32.32
CA LEU A 12 19.87 6.81 -32.62
C LEU A 12 20.73 6.79 -31.34
N ASN A 13 20.15 7.12 -30.19
CA ASN A 13 20.84 7.14 -28.91
C ASN A 13 20.76 5.78 -28.23
N LYS A 14 21.78 5.44 -27.42
CA LYS A 14 21.72 4.27 -26.53
C LYS A 14 20.51 4.36 -25.61
N SER A 15 19.81 3.24 -25.43
CA SER A 15 18.70 3.13 -24.47
C SER A 15 19.22 3.45 -23.07
N LYS A 16 18.47 4.26 -22.32
CA LYS A 16 18.74 4.56 -20.91
C LYS A 16 17.74 3.80 -20.07
N ASP A 17 18.19 3.24 -18.96
CA ASP A 17 17.32 2.66 -17.94
C ASP A 17 16.62 3.77 -17.15
N ALA A 18 15.64 4.41 -17.79
CA ALA A 18 14.91 5.55 -17.29
C ALA A 18 13.53 5.63 -17.96
N ILE A 19 12.52 6.04 -17.20
CA ILE A 19 11.16 6.26 -17.70
C ILE A 19 11.07 7.67 -18.31
N ASP A 20 10.78 7.74 -19.61
CA ASP A 20 10.55 8.98 -20.37
C ASP A 20 9.05 9.34 -20.45
N ASP A 21 8.43 9.56 -19.29
CA ASP A 21 7.01 9.91 -19.15
C ASP A 21 6.84 11.12 -18.22
N LYS A 22 6.37 12.24 -18.78
CA LYS A 22 6.14 13.49 -18.02
C LYS A 22 5.08 13.35 -16.93
N THR A 23 4.16 12.41 -17.06
CA THR A 23 3.14 12.12 -16.04
C THR A 23 3.78 11.38 -14.87
N TRP A 24 4.61 10.37 -15.16
CA TRP A 24 5.38 9.63 -14.14
C TRP A 24 6.24 10.56 -13.29
N SER A 25 7.02 11.43 -13.94
CA SER A 25 7.96 12.33 -13.26
C SER A 25 7.32 13.35 -12.30
N LYS A 26 5.98 13.50 -12.31
CA LYS A 26 5.26 14.34 -11.34
C LYS A 26 5.18 13.71 -9.95
N LEU A 27 5.19 12.38 -9.88
CA LEU A 27 5.04 11.64 -8.62
C LEU A 27 6.29 10.84 -8.26
N PHE A 28 7.01 10.31 -9.24
CA PHE A 28 8.08 9.34 -9.04
C PHE A 28 9.38 9.75 -9.76
N PRO A 29 10.55 9.30 -9.28
CA PRO A 29 11.80 9.49 -10.01
C PRO A 29 11.82 8.65 -11.30
N SER A 30 12.32 9.21 -12.40
CA SER A 30 12.43 8.49 -13.69
C SER A 30 13.51 7.41 -13.71
N ILE A 31 14.50 7.50 -12.83
CA ILE A 31 15.58 6.50 -12.69
C ILE A 31 15.47 5.92 -11.29
N VAL A 32 15.57 4.60 -11.15
CA VAL A 32 15.41 3.89 -9.87
C VAL A 32 16.49 2.82 -9.65
N SER A 33 17.53 2.82 -10.49
CA SER A 33 18.59 1.82 -10.50
C SER A 33 19.63 2.02 -9.39
N ASP A 34 19.94 3.27 -9.03
CA ASP A 34 20.92 3.60 -7.99
C ASP A 34 20.31 3.62 -6.58
N PRO A 35 21.10 3.45 -5.51
CA PRO A 35 20.58 3.32 -4.13
C PRO A 35 19.70 4.50 -3.68
N ASP A 36 20.12 5.73 -3.96
CA ASP A 36 19.43 6.95 -3.52
C ASP A 36 18.11 7.14 -4.25
N ARG A 37 18.08 6.89 -5.57
CA ARG A 37 16.82 6.98 -6.32
C ARG A 37 15.90 5.79 -6.07
N SER A 38 16.46 4.62 -5.81
CA SER A 38 15.73 3.43 -5.39
C SER A 38 15.00 3.68 -4.06
N SER A 39 15.66 4.27 -3.06
CA SER A 39 15.02 4.64 -1.79
C SER A 39 14.04 5.80 -1.95
N ASN A 40 14.38 6.83 -2.75
CA ASN A 40 13.44 7.92 -3.06
C ASN A 40 12.18 7.40 -3.75
N PHE A 41 12.28 6.39 -4.63
CA PHE A 41 11.11 5.72 -5.18
C PHE A 41 10.25 5.08 -4.09
N MET A 42 10.85 4.35 -3.15
CA MET A 42 10.11 3.73 -2.03
C MET A 42 9.39 4.76 -1.16
N ILE A 43 10.02 5.90 -0.86
CA ILE A 43 9.37 7.02 -0.15
C ILE A 43 8.11 7.48 -0.90
N ARG A 44 8.20 7.65 -2.22
CA ARG A 44 7.06 8.06 -3.05
C ARG A 44 6.01 6.96 -3.14
N ALA A 45 6.42 5.69 -3.20
CA ALA A 45 5.54 4.53 -3.22
C ALA A 45 4.69 4.43 -1.95
N ILE A 46 5.30 4.53 -0.77
CA ILE A 46 4.59 4.58 0.52
C ILE A 46 3.52 5.69 0.48
N TYR A 47 3.92 6.91 0.14
CA TYR A 47 3.01 8.06 0.06
C TYR A 47 1.83 7.81 -0.89
N VAL A 48 2.07 7.33 -2.11
CA VAL A 48 1.03 7.12 -3.13
C VAL A 48 0.11 5.96 -2.77
N VAL A 49 0.66 4.81 -2.37
CA VAL A 49 -0.10 3.59 -2.09
C VAL A 49 -0.99 3.79 -0.86
N PHE A 50 -0.44 4.27 0.27
CA PHE A 50 -1.26 4.49 1.47
C PHE A 50 -2.26 5.64 1.30
N SER A 51 -1.95 6.67 0.51
CA SER A 51 -2.97 7.67 0.15
C SER A 51 -4.14 7.04 -0.61
N ALA A 52 -3.85 6.12 -1.54
CA ALA A 52 -4.88 5.41 -2.27
C ALA A 52 -5.69 4.52 -1.31
N VAL A 53 -5.06 3.76 -0.42
CA VAL A 53 -5.79 2.94 0.56
C VAL A 53 -6.72 3.79 1.43
N LEU A 54 -6.21 4.88 2.02
CA LEU A 54 -6.99 5.78 2.89
C LEU A 54 -8.21 6.34 2.16
N ARG A 55 -8.05 6.75 0.89
CA ARG A 55 -9.16 7.29 0.11
C ARG A 55 -10.14 6.21 -0.33
N GLN A 56 -9.65 5.10 -0.85
CA GLN A 56 -10.47 4.05 -1.46
C GLN A 56 -11.26 3.24 -0.41
N ARG A 57 -10.72 3.05 0.79
CA ARG A 57 -11.44 2.49 1.95
C ARG A 57 -12.34 3.50 2.67
N ASN A 58 -12.36 4.74 2.19
CA ASN A 58 -13.15 5.82 2.75
C ASN A 58 -12.84 6.09 4.25
N ILE A 59 -11.57 5.93 4.62
CA ILE A 59 -11.05 6.27 5.96
C ILE A 59 -10.99 7.79 6.14
N LEU A 60 -10.62 8.50 5.06
CA LEU A 60 -10.64 9.97 5.01
C LEU A 60 -11.53 10.45 3.87
N GLU A 61 -12.19 11.59 4.08
CA GLU A 61 -13.05 12.22 3.08
C GLU A 61 -12.26 12.73 1.86
N LYS A 62 -12.95 12.96 0.73
CA LYS A 62 -12.32 13.36 -0.54
C LYS A 62 -11.56 14.70 -0.45
N GLU A 63 -11.93 15.57 0.48
CA GLU A 63 -11.37 16.90 0.74
C GLU A 63 -9.92 16.84 1.25
N TYR A 64 -9.51 15.72 1.83
CA TYR A 64 -8.14 15.49 2.29
C TYR A 64 -7.18 15.14 1.15
N PHE A 65 -7.67 14.96 -0.07
CA PHE A 65 -6.88 14.44 -1.19
C PHE A 65 -6.89 15.38 -2.41
N SER A 66 -5.86 15.25 -3.23
CA SER A 66 -5.76 15.84 -4.57
C SER A 66 -5.66 14.74 -5.62
N LYS A 67 -6.36 14.93 -6.74
CA LYS A 67 -6.28 13.99 -7.87
C LYS A 67 -4.94 14.16 -8.59
N ASN A 68 -4.23 13.05 -8.76
CA ASN A 68 -2.99 12.96 -9.52
C ASN A 68 -3.08 11.81 -10.53
N TYR A 69 -2.06 11.70 -11.38
CA TYR A 69 -1.96 10.69 -12.44
C TYR A 69 -0.60 10.00 -12.34
N ILE A 70 -0.61 8.67 -12.37
CA ILE A 70 0.60 7.84 -12.44
C ILE A 70 0.96 7.62 -13.91
N THR A 71 -0.06 7.38 -14.72
CA THR A 71 -0.02 7.33 -16.19
C THR A 71 -1.19 8.14 -16.73
N GLU A 72 -1.23 8.40 -18.03
CA GLU A 72 -2.36 9.08 -18.66
C GLU A 72 -3.71 8.38 -18.42
N ASN A 73 -3.67 7.05 -18.25
CA ASN A 73 -4.84 6.18 -18.09
C ASN A 73 -5.11 5.78 -16.63
N LEU A 74 -4.27 6.19 -15.67
CA LEU A 74 -4.42 5.82 -14.26
C LEU A 74 -4.30 7.05 -13.37
N SER A 75 -5.43 7.49 -12.82
CA SER A 75 -5.48 8.49 -11.77
C SER A 75 -5.50 7.87 -10.38
N CYS A 76 -4.92 8.56 -9.41
CA CYS A 76 -5.01 8.24 -7.99
C CYS A 76 -5.31 9.49 -7.16
N MET A 77 -5.73 9.31 -5.92
CA MET A 77 -5.95 10.39 -4.97
C MET A 77 -4.80 10.37 -3.97
N THR A 78 -4.05 11.46 -3.87
CA THR A 78 -2.92 11.58 -2.94
C THR A 78 -3.21 12.61 -1.86
N LEU A 79 -2.71 12.42 -0.64
CA LEU A 79 -2.94 13.36 0.46
C LEU A 79 -2.53 14.79 0.09
N SER A 80 -3.42 15.74 0.33
CA SER A 80 -3.24 17.15 -0.03
C SER A 80 -2.41 17.89 1.01
N PHE A 81 -1.24 18.40 0.62
CA PHE A 81 -0.41 19.26 1.47
C PHE A 81 -1.05 20.62 1.79
N LYS A 82 -2.21 20.96 1.20
CA LYS A 82 -2.96 22.18 1.51
C LYS A 82 -3.86 22.02 2.74
N ASN A 83 -4.24 20.78 3.07
CA ASN A 83 -5.04 20.48 4.26
C ASN A 83 -4.07 20.08 5.38
N LEU A 84 -4.12 20.77 6.51
CA LEU A 84 -3.14 20.61 7.60
C LEU A 84 -3.10 19.17 8.13
N ARG A 85 -4.26 18.53 8.27
CA ARG A 85 -4.39 17.16 8.78
C ARG A 85 -3.90 16.13 7.77
N ALA A 86 -4.23 16.30 6.49
CA ALA A 86 -3.68 15.47 5.42
C ALA A 86 -2.14 15.64 5.28
N HIS A 87 -1.64 16.86 5.50
CA HIS A 87 -0.21 17.14 5.51
C HIS A 87 0.48 16.43 6.67
N GLN A 88 -0.08 16.46 7.89
CA GLN A 88 0.46 15.70 9.03
C GLN A 88 0.62 14.20 8.72
N ILE A 89 -0.43 13.58 8.16
CA ILE A 89 -0.35 12.16 7.74
C ILE A 89 0.72 11.96 6.66
N ALA A 90 0.81 12.88 5.70
CA ALA A 90 1.85 12.80 4.67
C ALA A 90 3.28 12.95 5.25
N GLN A 91 3.46 13.66 6.37
CA GLN A 91 4.75 13.72 7.08
C GLN A 91 5.06 12.41 7.78
N LEU A 92 4.08 11.74 8.41
CA LEU A 92 4.27 10.39 8.98
C LEU A 92 4.74 9.40 7.91
N LEU A 93 4.04 9.36 6.77
CA LEU A 93 4.43 8.51 5.63
C LEU A 93 5.81 8.86 5.08
N ARG A 94 6.17 10.14 5.09
CA ARG A 94 7.49 10.61 4.66
C ARG A 94 8.58 10.17 5.64
N ALA A 95 8.37 10.33 6.94
CA ALA A 95 9.34 9.97 7.98
C ALA A 95 9.61 8.46 7.95
N ALA A 96 8.56 7.64 7.86
CA ALA A 96 8.72 6.19 7.67
C ALA A 96 9.46 5.86 6.37
N GLY A 97 9.13 6.57 5.28
CA GLY A 97 9.88 6.43 4.03
C GLY A 97 11.36 6.80 4.17
N ASP A 98 11.71 7.87 4.87
CA ASP A 98 13.11 8.26 5.05
C ASP A 98 13.91 7.17 5.78
N ALA A 99 13.30 6.43 6.72
CA ALA A 99 13.94 5.28 7.37
C ALA A 99 14.26 4.11 6.41
N THR A 100 13.68 4.07 5.21
CA THR A 100 14.09 3.11 4.17
C THR A 100 15.45 3.46 3.56
N LYS A 101 15.88 4.72 3.61
CA LYS A 101 17.22 5.13 3.16
C LYS A 101 18.31 4.56 4.06
N ASP A 102 18.05 4.61 5.37
CA ASP A 102 18.97 4.09 6.37
C ASP A 102 18.88 2.55 6.51
N GLY A 103 17.87 1.94 5.87
CA GLY A 103 17.64 0.51 5.94
C GLY A 103 17.02 0.05 7.25
N PHE A 104 16.31 0.94 7.96
CA PHE A 104 15.81 0.70 9.32
C PHE A 104 14.32 0.35 9.41
N LEU A 105 13.57 0.50 8.32
CA LEU A 105 12.15 0.15 8.29
C LEU A 105 11.94 -1.29 7.80
N LYS A 106 11.43 -2.19 8.64
CA LYS A 106 11.08 -3.56 8.22
C LYS A 106 9.69 -3.62 7.59
N GLU A 107 8.73 -2.94 8.20
CA GLU A 107 7.32 -2.94 7.80
C GLU A 107 6.65 -1.64 8.22
N ILE A 108 5.79 -1.09 7.36
CA ILE A 108 4.79 -0.08 7.73
C ILE A 108 3.41 -0.62 7.38
N SER A 109 2.47 -0.47 8.31
CA SER A 109 1.12 -0.99 8.19
C SER A 109 0.08 0.06 8.56
N LEU A 110 -0.95 0.19 7.72
CA LEU A 110 -2.19 0.88 8.06
C LEU A 110 -3.12 -0.15 8.70
N VAL A 111 -3.36 0.02 9.99
CA VAL A 111 -4.09 -0.90 10.86
C VAL A 111 -5.43 -0.26 11.20
N VAL A 112 -6.53 -0.95 10.95
CA VAL A 112 -7.89 -0.54 11.30
C VAL A 112 -8.39 -1.45 12.41
N THR A 113 -8.94 -0.85 13.47
CA THR A 113 -9.46 -1.52 14.67
C THR A 113 -10.88 -1.07 14.97
N GLU A 114 -11.61 -1.83 15.80
CA GLU A 114 -12.96 -1.44 16.24
C GLU A 114 -12.90 -0.31 17.27
N HIS A 115 -11.96 -0.39 18.21
CA HIS A 115 -11.69 0.65 19.20
C HIS A 115 -10.26 1.18 19.07
N ASP A 116 -10.06 2.43 19.49
CA ASP A 116 -8.72 2.97 19.55
C ASP A 116 -7.86 2.23 20.59
N GLY A 117 -6.57 2.06 20.27
CA GLY A 117 -5.62 1.32 21.10
C GLY A 117 -5.69 -0.21 20.99
N ASP A 118 -6.70 -0.79 20.34
CA ASP A 118 -6.81 -2.25 20.18
C ASP A 118 -5.59 -2.84 19.46
N VAL A 119 -5.09 -3.97 19.96
CA VAL A 119 -3.97 -4.67 19.32
C VAL A 119 -4.46 -5.50 18.13
N GLU A 120 -5.63 -6.14 18.25
CA GLU A 120 -6.23 -6.97 17.21
C GLU A 120 -6.93 -6.12 16.14
N ALA A 121 -6.51 -6.28 14.89
CA ALA A 121 -7.00 -5.49 13.77
C ALA A 121 -8.18 -6.17 13.06
N ILE A 122 -9.12 -5.37 12.56
CA ILE A 122 -10.16 -5.83 11.64
C ILE A 122 -9.73 -5.77 10.17
N GLU A 123 -8.79 -4.88 9.84
CA GLU A 123 -8.23 -4.72 8.51
C GLU A 123 -6.81 -4.16 8.59
N VAL A 124 -5.89 -4.70 7.81
CA VAL A 124 -4.48 -4.29 7.78
C VAL A 124 -4.01 -4.22 6.33
N PHE A 125 -3.45 -3.08 5.94
CA PHE A 125 -2.67 -2.94 4.72
C PHE A 125 -1.20 -2.79 5.09
N SER A 126 -0.38 -3.78 4.75
CA SER A 126 1.03 -3.85 5.14
C SER A 126 1.95 -3.75 3.94
N MET A 127 2.99 -2.92 4.09
CA MET A 127 4.11 -2.83 3.16
C MET A 127 5.39 -3.26 3.88
N LYS A 128 5.91 -4.43 3.52
CA LYS A 128 7.11 -5.03 4.11
C LYS A 128 8.30 -4.85 3.19
N PHE A 129 9.47 -4.54 3.74
CA PHE A 129 10.67 -4.21 2.96
C PHE A 129 11.74 -5.30 3.04
N ILE A 130 12.50 -5.39 1.95
CA ILE A 130 13.77 -6.12 1.84
C ILE A 130 14.82 -5.15 1.30
N TYR A 131 15.98 -5.12 1.94
CA TYR A 131 17.11 -4.28 1.55
C TYR A 131 18.13 -5.13 0.77
N PHE A 132 18.70 -4.60 -0.29
CA PHE A 132 19.68 -5.32 -1.10
C PHE A 132 21.05 -4.64 -1.09
N GLU A 133 22.08 -5.43 -0.78
CA GLU A 133 23.48 -5.05 -0.81
C GLU A 133 24.17 -5.55 -2.09
N ASN A 134 25.48 -5.30 -2.21
CA ASN A 134 26.31 -5.80 -3.32
C ASN A 134 25.76 -5.45 -4.72
N GLY A 135 25.46 -4.16 -4.93
CA GLY A 135 24.92 -3.68 -6.20
C GLY A 135 23.44 -4.01 -6.42
N GLY A 136 22.70 -4.28 -5.34
CA GLY A 136 21.26 -4.48 -5.38
C GLY A 136 20.84 -5.92 -5.73
N VAL A 137 21.72 -6.90 -5.51
CA VAL A 137 21.50 -8.30 -5.92
C VAL A 137 21.29 -9.22 -4.72
N VAL A 138 21.99 -9.00 -3.62
CA VAL A 138 21.94 -9.90 -2.44
C VAL A 138 21.03 -9.28 -1.39
N ALA A 139 19.93 -9.96 -1.06
CA ALA A 139 19.04 -9.55 0.01
C ALA A 139 19.76 -9.61 1.37
N ARG A 140 19.60 -8.56 2.18
CA ARG A 140 20.05 -8.52 3.57
C ARG A 140 19.01 -9.21 4.44
N LEU A 141 19.43 -10.28 5.12
CA LEU A 141 18.63 -10.97 6.12
C LEU A 141 18.79 -10.23 7.45
N SER A 142 17.75 -9.50 7.85
CA SER A 142 17.71 -8.78 9.14
C SER A 142 16.67 -9.39 10.09
N THR A 143 16.43 -10.71 10.00
CA THR A 143 15.50 -11.45 10.85
C THR A 143 16.26 -12.37 11.80
N ASP A 144 15.93 -12.29 13.10
CA ASP A 144 16.37 -13.29 14.07
C ASP A 144 15.62 -14.60 13.81
N ASN A 145 16.29 -15.73 14.04
CA ASN A 145 15.80 -17.10 13.78
C ASN A 145 14.45 -17.46 14.48
N ASN A 146 13.90 -16.59 15.33
CA ASN A 146 12.68 -16.81 16.10
C ASN A 146 11.44 -16.09 15.55
N ASP A 147 11.61 -15.14 14.61
CA ASP A 147 10.46 -14.55 13.92
C ASP A 147 10.01 -15.53 12.84
N GLN A 148 8.75 -16.01 12.90
CA GLN A 148 8.15 -16.79 11.81
C GLN A 148 8.45 -16.12 10.48
N GLU A 149 9.26 -16.79 9.64
CA GLU A 149 9.68 -16.23 8.37
C GLU A 149 8.44 -15.87 7.54
N ASP A 150 8.44 -14.64 7.00
CA ASP A 150 7.39 -14.20 6.11
C ASP A 150 7.38 -15.12 4.88
N PRO A 151 6.24 -15.77 4.55
CA PRO A 151 6.17 -16.73 3.44
C PRO A 151 6.59 -16.13 2.10
N HIS A 152 6.52 -14.79 1.94
CA HIS A 152 6.90 -14.11 0.71
C HIS A 152 8.36 -13.64 0.69
N PHE A 153 9.09 -13.76 1.80
CA PHE A 153 10.47 -13.30 1.88
C PHE A 153 11.36 -14.02 0.87
N ALA A 154 11.27 -15.36 0.81
CA ALA A 154 12.10 -16.17 -0.07
C ALA A 154 11.91 -15.82 -1.55
N GLU A 155 10.65 -15.66 -1.98
CA GLU A 155 10.33 -15.33 -3.37
C GLU A 155 10.72 -13.88 -3.72
N LEU A 156 10.42 -12.93 -2.84
CA LEU A 156 10.76 -11.52 -3.07
C LEU A 156 12.28 -11.26 -3.02
N ALA A 157 13.02 -12.00 -2.20
CA ALA A 157 14.48 -11.91 -2.12
C ALA A 157 15.17 -12.42 -3.39
N GLN A 158 14.55 -13.34 -4.12
CA GLN A 158 15.07 -13.87 -5.39
C GLN A 158 14.75 -12.97 -6.60
N LEU A 159 13.74 -12.10 -6.45
CA LEU A 159 13.33 -11.19 -7.52
C LEU A 159 14.45 -10.19 -7.85
N ARG A 160 14.73 -10.04 -9.16
CA ARG A 160 15.76 -9.13 -9.66
C ARG A 160 15.15 -7.81 -10.12
N TYR A 161 15.96 -6.77 -10.10
CA TYR A 161 15.63 -5.53 -10.79
C TYR A 161 15.68 -5.73 -12.31
N GLU A 162 14.58 -5.42 -12.99
CA GLU A 162 14.38 -5.64 -14.43
C GLU A 162 14.30 -4.33 -15.25
N GLY A 163 14.74 -3.21 -14.66
CA GLY A 163 14.70 -1.89 -15.28
C GLY A 163 13.56 -0.99 -14.77
N ALA A 164 13.62 0.28 -15.12
CA ALA A 164 12.69 1.28 -14.60
C ALA A 164 11.25 1.06 -15.09
N GLU A 165 11.05 0.60 -16.33
CA GLU A 165 9.72 0.31 -16.88
C GLU A 165 9.01 -0.84 -16.14
N SER A 166 9.74 -1.87 -15.68
CA SER A 166 9.11 -2.93 -14.88
C SER A 166 8.65 -2.40 -13.52
N VAL A 167 9.43 -1.51 -12.89
CA VAL A 167 9.05 -0.83 -11.64
C VAL A 167 7.83 0.07 -11.84
N ARG A 168 7.70 0.72 -13.00
CA ARG A 168 6.51 1.47 -13.38
C ARG A 168 5.29 0.57 -13.47
N ASP A 169 5.42 -0.56 -14.16
CA ASP A 169 4.34 -1.54 -14.32
C ASP A 169 3.92 -2.17 -12.99
N GLN A 170 4.88 -2.45 -12.09
CA GLN A 170 4.63 -2.88 -10.71
C GLN A 170 3.83 -1.85 -9.91
N MET A 171 4.20 -0.57 -9.98
CA MET A 171 3.46 0.51 -9.31
C MET A 171 2.04 0.68 -9.86
N VAL A 172 1.90 0.62 -11.18
CA VAL A 172 0.62 0.66 -11.88
C VAL A 172 -0.27 -0.51 -11.45
N THR A 173 0.30 -1.72 -11.36
CA THR A 173 -0.37 -2.93 -10.89
C THR A 173 -0.86 -2.74 -9.46
N ILE A 174 0.00 -2.34 -8.52
CA ILE A 174 -0.38 -2.13 -7.12
C ILE A 174 -1.53 -1.13 -6.98
N VAL A 175 -1.45 0.03 -7.65
CA VAL A 175 -2.49 1.06 -7.48
C VAL A 175 -3.82 0.64 -8.11
N ARG A 176 -3.80 -0.05 -9.25
CA ARG A 176 -5.03 -0.65 -9.81
C ARG A 176 -5.58 -1.73 -8.89
N SER A 177 -4.71 -2.56 -8.32
CA SER A 177 -5.11 -3.59 -7.38
C SER A 177 -5.77 -3.01 -6.14
N VAL A 178 -5.18 -1.97 -5.52
CA VAL A 178 -5.78 -1.27 -4.38
C VAL A 178 -7.15 -0.69 -4.74
N GLN A 179 -7.25 -0.01 -5.89
CA GLN A 179 -8.51 0.58 -6.34
C GLN A 179 -9.61 -0.47 -6.55
N PHE A 180 -9.27 -1.58 -7.19
CA PHE A 180 -10.19 -2.66 -7.45
C PHE A 180 -10.60 -3.39 -6.16
N LEU A 181 -9.62 -3.82 -5.37
CA LEU A 181 -9.80 -4.51 -4.09
C LEU A 181 -10.75 -3.74 -3.17
N CYS A 182 -10.46 -2.47 -2.92
CA CYS A 182 -11.23 -1.65 -1.98
C CYS A 182 -12.64 -1.30 -2.47
N THR A 183 -12.87 -1.30 -3.80
CA THR A 183 -14.15 -0.84 -4.39
C THR A 183 -15.06 -2.00 -4.79
N LYS A 184 -14.50 -3.19 -5.07
CA LYS A 184 -15.21 -4.31 -5.70
C LYS A 184 -15.11 -5.63 -4.96
N VAL A 185 -14.16 -5.77 -4.03
CA VAL A 185 -13.91 -7.03 -3.34
C VAL A 185 -14.20 -6.89 -1.85
N LEU A 186 -13.61 -5.88 -1.20
CA LEU A 186 -13.81 -5.64 0.23
C LEU A 186 -15.21 -5.07 0.51
N GLU A 187 -15.87 -5.59 1.53
CA GLU A 187 -17.04 -4.96 2.10
C GLU A 187 -16.69 -3.58 2.70
N PRO A 188 -17.67 -2.66 2.80
CA PRO A 188 -17.44 -1.37 3.47
C PRO A 188 -16.94 -1.57 4.90
N LEU A 189 -16.05 -0.68 5.37
CA LEU A 189 -15.66 -0.66 6.78
C LEU A 189 -16.89 -0.47 7.69
N PRO A 190 -16.83 -0.95 8.96
CA PRO A 190 -17.85 -0.67 9.95
C PRO A 190 -18.13 0.83 10.11
N ALA A 191 -19.28 1.17 10.71
CA ALA A 191 -19.64 2.57 10.92
C ALA A 191 -18.73 3.28 11.94
N GLU A 192 -18.15 2.51 12.87
CA GLU A 192 -17.23 2.96 13.90
C GLU A 192 -15.96 2.14 13.76
N PHE A 193 -14.82 2.82 13.63
CA PHE A 193 -13.50 2.22 13.56
C PHE A 193 -12.46 3.27 13.90
N THR A 194 -11.26 2.82 14.24
CA THR A 194 -10.07 3.66 14.37
C THR A 194 -9.01 3.17 13.38
N ALA A 195 -8.36 4.10 12.68
CA ALA A 195 -7.25 3.78 11.79
C ALA A 195 -5.94 4.32 12.37
N ASN A 196 -4.88 3.52 12.34
CA ASN A 196 -3.57 3.83 12.92
C ASN A 196 -2.45 3.39 11.97
N PHE A 197 -1.36 4.16 11.90
CA PHE A 197 -0.13 3.69 11.27
C PHE A 197 0.76 3.06 12.33
N ARG A 198 1.19 1.83 12.09
CA ARG A 198 2.15 1.12 12.94
C ARG A 198 3.33 0.68 12.09
N LEU A 199 4.51 0.59 12.68
CA LEU A 199 5.70 0.14 11.98
C LEU A 199 6.55 -0.81 12.83
N LYS A 200 7.37 -1.61 12.14
CA LYS A 200 8.40 -2.46 12.75
C LYS A 200 9.76 -2.02 12.22
N TYR A 201 10.71 -1.83 13.12
CA TYR A 201 12.11 -1.57 12.77
C TYR A 201 12.82 -2.85 12.33
N THR A 202 13.91 -2.72 11.56
CA THR A 202 14.85 -3.82 11.33
C THR A 202 15.74 -4.05 12.54
N ASN A 203 16.34 -5.23 12.65
CA ASN A 203 17.35 -5.52 13.68
C ASN A 203 18.60 -4.63 13.62
N ASP A 204 18.85 -3.98 12.47
CA ASP A 204 19.97 -3.07 12.27
C ASP A 204 19.73 -1.65 12.84
N ALA A 205 18.50 -1.33 13.25
CA ALA A 205 18.15 0.00 13.73
C ALA A 205 18.78 0.26 15.11
N PRO A 206 19.53 1.37 15.30
CA PRO A 206 20.04 1.73 16.62
C PRO A 206 18.91 1.94 17.63
N SER A 207 19.12 1.57 18.89
CA SER A 207 18.11 1.72 19.95
C SER A 207 17.70 3.17 20.25
N ASN A 208 18.51 4.13 19.82
CA ASN A 208 18.25 5.57 19.94
C ASN A 208 17.69 6.20 18.65
N PHE A 209 17.53 5.42 17.57
CA PHE A 209 16.89 5.87 16.34
C PHE A 209 15.37 5.72 16.48
N ARG A 210 14.63 6.80 16.24
CA ARG A 210 13.17 6.81 16.26
C ARG A 210 12.64 7.58 15.07
N ILE A 211 11.69 7.00 14.35
CA ILE A 211 11.03 7.66 13.22
C ILE A 211 10.13 8.77 13.75
N ASP A 212 10.28 9.97 13.20
CA ASP A 212 9.50 11.12 13.64
C ASP A 212 7.99 10.89 13.50
N GLY A 213 7.24 11.25 14.54
CA GLY A 213 5.80 11.03 14.65
C GLY A 213 5.36 9.60 15.00
N PHE A 214 6.28 8.68 15.26
CA PHE A 214 5.98 7.33 15.76
C PHE A 214 6.57 7.14 17.16
N ASP A 215 5.71 6.84 18.12
CA ASP A 215 6.13 6.47 19.46
C ASP A 215 6.46 4.97 19.53
N ASP A 216 7.46 4.63 20.34
CA ASP A 216 7.87 3.24 20.54
C ASP A 216 6.78 2.48 21.30
N SER A 217 6.55 1.23 20.88
CA SER A 217 5.53 0.35 21.47
C SER A 217 6.09 -1.07 21.58
N SER A 218 5.72 -1.77 22.65
CA SER A 218 5.98 -3.20 22.81
C SER A 218 5.03 -4.09 21.98
N THR A 219 4.01 -3.49 21.36
CA THR A 219 3.00 -4.19 20.57
C THR A 219 2.93 -3.63 19.15
N PHE A 220 2.73 -4.51 18.17
CA PHE A 220 2.57 -4.13 16.76
C PHE A 220 1.11 -4.20 16.33
N TYR A 221 0.64 -5.30 15.74
CA TYR A 221 -0.78 -5.62 15.61
C TYR A 221 -0.93 -7.14 15.66
N THR A 222 -2.10 -7.62 16.05
CA THR A 222 -2.49 -9.02 15.90
C THR A 222 -3.60 -9.15 14.89
N LEU A 223 -3.75 -10.36 14.35
CA LEU A 223 -4.77 -10.71 13.37
C LEU A 223 -5.69 -11.76 13.99
N PRO A 224 -7.02 -11.64 13.83
CA PRO A 224 -7.95 -12.67 14.28
C PRO A 224 -7.70 -14.01 13.56
N ASP A 225 -7.94 -15.10 14.27
CA ASP A 225 -7.97 -16.42 13.65
C ASP A 225 -9.03 -16.47 12.55
N GLY A 226 -8.63 -16.88 11.35
CA GLY A 226 -9.52 -16.98 10.18
C GLY A 226 -9.65 -15.70 9.34
N ILE A 227 -8.93 -14.61 9.66
CA ILE A 227 -8.90 -13.43 8.79
C ILE A 227 -8.37 -13.82 7.39
N GLN A 228 -9.04 -13.30 6.36
CA GLN A 228 -8.65 -13.55 4.97
C GLN A 228 -7.55 -12.57 4.53
N SER A 229 -6.71 -13.00 3.58
CA SER A 229 -5.54 -12.25 3.10
C SER A 229 -5.41 -12.28 1.59
N VAL A 230 -5.01 -11.16 0.99
CA VAL A 230 -4.76 -11.03 -0.45
C VAL A 230 -3.41 -10.35 -0.69
N THR A 231 -2.62 -10.87 -1.64
CA THR A 231 -1.44 -10.15 -2.15
C THR A 231 -1.88 -9.06 -3.13
N ILE A 232 -1.49 -7.81 -2.88
CA ILE A 232 -1.79 -6.66 -3.75
C ILE A 232 -0.76 -6.56 -4.88
N GLY A 233 0.51 -6.80 -4.56
CA GLY A 233 1.63 -6.70 -5.49
C GLY A 233 2.97 -6.51 -4.78
N HIS A 234 4.04 -6.35 -5.57
CA HIS A 234 5.37 -6.06 -5.08
C HIS A 234 6.02 -4.92 -5.86
N LEU A 235 7.09 -4.34 -5.30
CA LEU A 235 7.95 -3.35 -5.94
C LEU A 235 9.40 -3.82 -5.87
N ARG A 236 10.16 -3.61 -6.94
CA ARG A 236 11.56 -3.99 -7.02
C ARG A 236 12.40 -2.93 -7.74
N PRO A 237 12.63 -1.74 -7.16
CA PRO A 237 13.67 -0.82 -7.64
C PRO A 237 15.07 -1.43 -7.44
N GLY A 238 16.14 -0.74 -7.84
CA GLY A 238 17.49 -1.31 -7.91
C GLY A 238 18.00 -1.96 -6.62
N HIS A 239 17.72 -1.34 -5.46
CA HIS A 239 18.34 -1.69 -4.16
C HIS A 239 17.35 -2.01 -3.03
N HIS A 240 16.05 -1.99 -3.32
CA HIS A 240 15.00 -2.28 -2.34
C HIS A 240 13.99 -3.22 -2.98
N ALA A 241 13.26 -3.96 -2.15
CA ALA A 241 11.99 -4.55 -2.56
C ALA A 241 10.92 -4.27 -1.50
N ALA A 242 9.66 -4.25 -1.93
CA ALA A 242 8.53 -4.14 -1.03
C ALA A 242 7.46 -5.15 -1.43
N HIS A 243 6.83 -5.76 -0.42
CA HIS A 243 5.65 -6.60 -0.57
C HIS A 243 4.43 -5.88 0.01
N MET A 244 3.35 -5.78 -0.77
CA MET A 244 2.11 -5.16 -0.32
C MET A 244 1.01 -6.21 -0.13
N GLN A 245 0.46 -6.29 1.08
CA GLN A 245 -0.57 -7.26 1.47
C GLN A 245 -1.76 -6.56 2.13
N CYS A 246 -2.91 -7.21 2.07
CA CYS A 246 -4.09 -6.81 2.82
C CYS A 246 -4.68 -8.00 3.56
N TRP A 247 -4.88 -7.87 4.88
CA TRP A 247 -5.72 -8.75 5.68
C TRP A 247 -7.01 -8.01 6.03
N SER A 248 -8.17 -8.65 5.92
CA SER A 248 -9.43 -7.98 6.25
C SER A 248 -10.52 -8.96 6.67
N LYS A 249 -11.25 -8.62 7.74
CA LYS A 249 -12.54 -9.24 8.07
C LYS A 249 -13.60 -8.93 7.01
N SER A 250 -13.41 -7.86 6.23
CA SER A 250 -14.31 -7.45 5.12
C SER A 250 -14.07 -8.25 3.83
N MET A 251 -13.26 -9.31 3.88
CA MET A 251 -12.99 -10.20 2.75
C MET A 251 -13.54 -11.59 3.07
N SER A 252 -14.45 -12.07 2.24
CA SER A 252 -15.12 -13.36 2.48
C SER A 252 -14.24 -14.58 2.16
N ASP A 253 -13.42 -14.48 1.12
CA ASP A 253 -12.60 -15.59 0.61
C ASP A 253 -11.35 -15.04 -0.09
N SER A 254 -10.17 -15.42 0.42
CA SER A 254 -8.86 -15.02 -0.11
C SER A 254 -8.64 -15.50 -1.55
N TYR A 255 -9.02 -16.74 -1.87
CA TYR A 255 -8.82 -17.31 -3.21
C TYR A 255 -9.71 -16.61 -4.23
N ALA A 256 -10.99 -16.39 -3.90
CA ALA A 256 -11.91 -15.66 -4.76
C ALA A 256 -11.46 -14.20 -4.98
N ALA A 257 -10.91 -13.56 -3.94
CA ALA A 257 -10.34 -12.21 -4.04
C ALA A 257 -9.14 -12.16 -5.00
N GLU A 258 -8.15 -13.05 -4.84
CA GLU A 258 -6.96 -13.11 -5.70
C GLU A 258 -7.33 -13.48 -7.15
N LEU A 259 -8.27 -14.41 -7.35
CA LEU A 259 -8.74 -14.79 -8.69
C LEU A 259 -9.44 -13.62 -9.40
N THR A 260 -10.30 -12.90 -8.68
CA THR A 260 -11.00 -11.73 -9.24
C THR A 260 -10.02 -10.60 -9.54
N LEU A 261 -9.02 -10.40 -8.67
CA LEU A 261 -7.97 -9.40 -8.86
C LEU A 261 -7.10 -9.70 -10.08
N LYS A 262 -6.64 -10.96 -10.21
CA LYS A 262 -5.89 -11.44 -11.39
C LYS A 262 -6.70 -11.24 -12.67
N GLY A 263 -7.94 -11.70 -12.72
CA GLY A 263 -8.80 -11.53 -13.90
C GLY A 263 -9.09 -10.06 -14.24
N HIS A 264 -9.14 -9.17 -13.23
CA HIS A 264 -9.22 -7.74 -13.47
C HIS A 264 -7.95 -7.20 -14.12
N LEU A 265 -6.78 -7.54 -13.58
CA LEU A 265 -5.48 -7.10 -14.10
C LEU A 265 -5.24 -7.57 -15.53
N ASP A 266 -5.48 -8.85 -15.82
CA ASP A 266 -5.36 -9.43 -17.16
C ASP A 266 -6.26 -8.71 -18.19
N LYS A 267 -7.45 -8.28 -17.77
CA LYS A 267 -8.37 -7.54 -18.63
C LYS A 267 -7.91 -6.11 -18.92
N VAL A 268 -7.27 -5.44 -17.95
CA VAL A 268 -6.90 -4.03 -18.07
C VAL A 268 -5.47 -3.83 -18.58
N SER A 269 -4.60 -4.84 -18.48
CA SER A 269 -3.26 -4.84 -19.07
C SER A 269 -3.31 -4.66 -20.58
N ASP A 270 -4.12 -5.47 -21.26
CA ASP A 270 -4.31 -5.39 -22.71
C ASP A 270 -4.87 -4.03 -23.14
N MET A 271 -5.74 -3.45 -22.32
CA MET A 271 -6.39 -2.18 -22.61
C MET A 271 -5.47 -0.96 -22.44
N TYR A 272 -4.55 -1.01 -21.48
CA TYR A 272 -3.73 0.14 -21.09
C TYR A 272 -2.23 -0.07 -21.27
N ALA A 273 -1.83 -1.13 -21.97
CA ALA A 273 -0.45 -1.44 -22.37
C ALA A 273 0.55 -1.39 -21.22
N PHE A 274 0.26 -2.11 -20.13
CA PHE A 274 1.23 -2.38 -19.06
C PHE A 274 1.32 -3.90 -18.87
N ASN A 275 2.49 -4.40 -18.48
CA ASN A 275 2.65 -5.83 -18.18
C ASN A 275 2.24 -6.08 -16.72
N PRO A 276 1.15 -6.83 -16.45
CA PRO A 276 0.80 -7.18 -15.08
C PRO A 276 1.90 -8.11 -14.59
N VAL A 277 2.71 -7.61 -13.66
CA VAL A 277 3.82 -8.38 -13.11
C VAL A 277 3.24 -9.64 -12.46
N ASN A 278 3.97 -10.77 -12.51
CA ASN A 278 3.58 -11.99 -11.81
C ASN A 278 3.41 -11.70 -10.32
N VAL A 279 2.19 -11.33 -9.92
CA VAL A 279 1.86 -11.06 -8.53
C VAL A 279 1.99 -12.37 -7.78
N LEU A 280 2.72 -12.34 -6.66
CA LEU A 280 3.03 -13.49 -5.82
C LEU A 280 1.81 -13.88 -4.97
N TYR A 281 0.74 -14.27 -5.67
CA TYR A 281 -0.55 -14.64 -5.09
C TYR A 281 -0.38 -15.87 -4.20
N LYS A 282 -0.79 -15.73 -2.94
CA LYS A 282 -0.59 -16.77 -1.93
C LYS A 282 -1.47 -17.99 -2.20
N SER A 283 -2.70 -17.77 -2.66
CA SER A 283 -3.72 -18.81 -2.78
C SER A 283 -3.54 -19.73 -4.00
N PHE A 284 -2.70 -19.35 -4.96
CA PHE A 284 -2.38 -20.20 -6.12
C PHE A 284 -1.18 -21.11 -5.88
N ASN A 285 -0.37 -20.84 -4.87
CA ASN A 285 0.76 -21.67 -4.50
C ASN A 285 0.29 -22.80 -3.57
N SER A 286 -0.43 -23.77 -4.15
CA SER A 286 -0.72 -25.05 -3.53
C SER A 286 0.31 -26.08 -4.01
N GLU A 287 1.54 -25.99 -3.49
CA GLU A 287 2.42 -27.14 -3.42
C GLU A 287 2.35 -27.67 -1.98
N ASP A 288 1.97 -28.94 -1.87
CA ASP A 288 1.87 -29.72 -0.65
C ASP A 288 3.18 -29.71 0.14
N THR A 289 3.25 -28.97 1.24
CA THR A 289 4.31 -29.14 2.25
C THR A 289 3.73 -29.13 3.66
N ASP A 290 3.44 -30.35 4.12
CA ASP A 290 3.26 -30.86 5.48
C ASP A 290 2.48 -30.05 6.56
N PRO A 291 1.36 -30.60 7.09
CA PRO A 291 0.77 -30.15 8.35
C PRO A 291 1.60 -30.71 9.51
N GLY A 292 2.73 -30.06 9.80
CA GLY A 292 3.76 -30.62 10.66
C GLY A 292 4.45 -29.65 11.61
N LEU A 293 3.82 -28.55 12.01
CA LEU A 293 4.31 -27.74 13.13
C LEU A 293 3.14 -27.39 14.07
N SER A 294 2.82 -28.41 14.85
CA SER A 294 2.04 -28.36 16.08
C SER A 294 2.52 -27.24 17.01
N GLN A 295 1.54 -26.54 17.56
CA GLN A 295 1.52 -25.88 18.86
C GLN A 295 2.70 -26.24 19.77
N ASP A 296 3.48 -25.25 20.16
CA ASP A 296 4.15 -25.25 21.46
C ASP A 296 3.86 -23.92 22.16
N THR A 297 2.79 -23.98 22.95
CA THR A 297 2.62 -23.19 24.18
C THR A 297 3.90 -23.24 25.01
N THR A 298 4.49 -22.09 25.31
CA THR A 298 5.39 -21.97 26.46
C THR A 298 4.96 -20.83 27.37
N GLU A 299 4.79 -21.23 28.62
CA GLU A 299 4.29 -20.49 29.75
C GLU A 299 5.32 -19.47 30.26
N SER A 300 4.79 -18.30 30.63
CA SER A 300 5.10 -17.51 31.83
C SER A 300 6.43 -17.75 32.56
N ALA A 301 7.28 -16.72 32.56
CA ALA A 301 8.12 -16.40 33.71
C ALA A 301 8.03 -14.90 33.98
N ASN A 302 7.34 -14.58 35.09
CA ASN A 302 7.40 -13.31 35.81
C ASN A 302 8.85 -12.85 35.97
N ASP A 303 9.14 -11.59 35.66
CA ASP A 303 10.02 -10.83 36.53
C ASP A 303 9.58 -9.37 36.66
N GLN A 304 9.80 -8.87 37.86
CA GLN A 304 9.24 -7.67 38.45
C GLN A 304 10.04 -6.42 38.09
N GLY A 305 9.33 -5.30 37.97
CA GLY A 305 9.88 -3.99 38.35
C GLY A 305 9.99 -2.98 37.20
N GLY A 306 9.28 -1.86 37.34
CA GLY A 306 9.50 -0.70 36.48
C GLY A 306 8.27 0.17 36.27
N ASN A 307 7.83 0.83 37.33
CA ASN A 307 6.76 1.80 37.35
C ASN A 307 7.13 3.06 36.53
N VAL A 308 6.54 3.28 35.34
CA VAL A 308 6.48 4.61 34.69
C VAL A 308 5.15 4.78 33.96
N THR A 309 4.48 5.88 34.27
CA THR A 309 3.13 6.28 33.88
C THR A 309 3.16 7.25 32.68
N SER A 310 2.30 6.99 31.67
CA SER A 310 1.62 7.93 30.72
C SER A 310 2.49 8.78 29.74
N PRO A 311 1.99 9.27 28.57
CA PRO A 311 0.64 9.18 27.99
C PRO A 311 0.56 8.66 26.54
N VAL A 312 -0.49 7.88 26.27
CA VAL A 312 -0.97 7.52 24.91
C VAL A 312 -1.93 8.63 24.48
N ASP A 313 -1.42 9.74 23.97
CA ASP A 313 -2.24 10.85 23.46
C ASP A 313 -1.41 11.67 22.45
N ASN A 314 -1.48 11.32 21.16
CA ASN A 314 -1.13 12.23 20.06
C ASN A 314 -1.41 11.67 18.65
N ILE A 315 -1.55 10.36 18.48
CA ILE A 315 -1.88 9.74 17.19
C ILE A 315 -3.39 9.70 16.96
N THR A 316 -4.14 9.53 18.05
CA THR A 316 -5.58 9.70 18.12
C THR A 316 -6.03 11.09 17.70
N ASP A 317 -5.49 12.17 18.25
CA ASP A 317 -5.98 13.53 17.95
C ASP A 317 -5.90 13.91 16.45
N SER A 318 -4.99 13.30 15.70
CA SER A 318 -4.84 13.50 14.25
C SER A 318 -5.81 12.65 13.42
N LEU A 319 -6.43 11.61 13.98
CA LEU A 319 -7.39 10.71 13.32
C LEU A 319 -8.82 10.71 13.96
N GLU A 320 -8.96 11.12 15.22
CA GLU A 320 -10.14 10.97 16.08
C GLU A 320 -11.07 12.18 16.18
N LYS A 321 -10.75 13.35 15.60
CA LYS A 321 -11.75 14.43 15.42
C LYS A 321 -12.85 14.09 14.38
N THR A 322 -13.08 12.81 14.18
CA THR A 322 -14.00 12.19 13.23
C THR A 322 -14.94 11.25 13.98
N GLN A 323 -15.65 11.75 15.01
CA GLN A 323 -17.03 11.30 15.23
C GLN A 323 -17.82 11.73 13.98
N MET A 324 -17.74 10.93 12.91
CA MET A 324 -18.55 11.14 11.73
C MET A 324 -19.50 9.98 11.59
N SER A 325 -20.74 10.27 11.98
CA SER A 325 -21.89 9.38 11.87
C SER A 325 -21.99 8.80 10.45
N PRO A 326 -22.45 7.56 10.31
CA PRO A 326 -22.53 6.89 9.02
C PRO A 326 -23.36 7.70 8.01
N ILE A 327 -22.82 7.79 6.78
CA ILE A 327 -23.51 8.37 5.63
C ILE A 327 -24.79 7.57 5.40
N LYS A 328 -25.95 8.13 5.79
CA LYS A 328 -27.26 7.65 5.34
C LYS A 328 -27.38 7.90 3.84
N MET A 329 -27.10 6.89 3.01
CA MET A 329 -27.53 6.91 1.62
C MET A 329 -29.07 6.91 1.59
N ARG A 330 -29.65 8.02 1.13
CA ARG A 330 -31.09 8.13 0.90
C ARG A 330 -31.45 7.35 -0.37
N PRO A 331 -32.43 6.42 -0.35
CA PRO A 331 -32.85 5.73 -1.55
C PRO A 331 -33.57 6.71 -2.48
N THR A 332 -33.03 6.94 -3.67
CA THR A 332 -33.80 7.57 -4.76
C THR A 332 -34.78 6.55 -5.32
N THR A 333 -36.00 6.59 -4.81
CA THR A 333 -37.15 5.89 -5.37
C THR A 333 -37.59 6.55 -6.67
N ARG A 334 -37.56 5.78 -7.77
CA ARG A 334 -38.30 6.05 -9.00
C ARG A 334 -39.80 6.07 -8.68
N ARG A 335 -40.46 7.21 -8.88
CA ARG A 335 -41.92 7.29 -9.01
C ARG A 335 -42.21 7.70 -10.44
N GLY A 336 -42.86 6.81 -11.17
CA GLY A 336 -43.46 7.10 -12.47
C GLY A 336 -44.83 7.76 -12.33
N ALA A 337 -45.46 7.88 -13.51
CA ALA A 337 -46.81 8.32 -13.81
C ALA A 337 -47.02 9.83 -14.07
N ASP A 338 -47.13 10.09 -15.37
CA ASP A 338 -48.24 10.77 -16.03
C ASP A 338 -48.30 12.31 -16.17
N ASP A 339 -48.37 12.65 -17.45
CA ASP A 339 -49.26 13.61 -18.09
C ASP A 339 -49.06 15.13 -17.87
N SER A 340 -48.48 15.68 -18.94
CA SER A 340 -49.12 16.69 -19.80
C SER A 340 -48.57 18.13 -19.75
N LYS A 341 -48.47 18.69 -20.96
CA LYS A 341 -48.45 20.12 -21.33
C LYS A 341 -47.11 20.87 -21.32
N THR A 342 -46.49 20.87 -22.52
CA THR A 342 -46.12 22.06 -23.31
C THR A 342 -45.58 23.30 -22.59
N ARG A 343 -44.31 23.63 -22.82
CA ARG A 343 -43.88 24.97 -23.28
C ARG A 343 -42.44 25.00 -23.82
N SER A 344 -42.33 25.49 -25.05
CA SER A 344 -41.15 25.79 -25.87
C SER A 344 -40.28 26.93 -25.29
N SER A 345 -38.96 26.70 -25.18
CA SER A 345 -37.82 27.31 -25.93
C SER A 345 -37.50 28.79 -25.60
N PRO A 346 -36.45 29.45 -26.15
CA PRO A 346 -35.22 28.98 -26.84
C PRO A 346 -33.95 29.78 -26.42
N TYR A 347 -32.74 29.21 -26.55
CA TYR A 347 -31.54 30.00 -26.89
C TYR A 347 -30.53 29.11 -27.63
N SER A 348 -30.38 29.36 -28.93
CA SER A 348 -29.28 28.90 -29.78
C SER A 348 -28.53 30.10 -30.33
N ARG A 349 -27.19 30.05 -30.35
CA ARG A 349 -26.34 30.86 -31.23
C ARG A 349 -25.12 30.03 -31.64
N SER A 350 -25.04 29.72 -32.92
CA SER A 350 -23.84 29.30 -33.65
C SER A 350 -23.36 30.44 -34.56
N ARG A 351 -22.05 30.54 -34.75
CA ARG A 351 -21.27 31.21 -35.83
C ARG A 351 -19.84 30.64 -35.63
N LYS A 352 -19.11 30.06 -36.58
CA LYS A 352 -19.13 30.03 -38.05
C LYS A 352 -18.99 28.58 -38.53
#